data_AF-A0A834I699-F1
#
_entry.id   AF-A0A834I699-F1
#
_cell.length_a   1.000
_cell.length_b   1.000
_cell.length_c   1.000
_cell.angle_alpha   90.00
_cell.angle_beta   90.00
_cell.angle_gamma   90.00
#
_symmetry.space_group_name_H-M   'P 1'
#
loop_
_entity.id
_entity.type
_entity.pdbx_description
1 polymer ?
#
loop_
_entity_poly.entity_id
_entity_poly.type
_entity_poly.pdbx_seq_one_letter_code
_entity_poly.pdbx_strand_id
1 'polypeptide(L)'
;MGSIRNVCACKITQGTGNMIRIDEIWLSTQPMDMRAGMDTVMTQVLKAFGCVKPHCAYLFCNKRGHRMKVLVHDGLGIWLCARRLEQGKFQWAQVHQGETISLSSEQLQALIQGLPWQRIGRQQVVTML
;
A
#
# COMPACT_ATOMS: atom_id res chain seq x y z
N MET A 1 2.20 15.62 -28.49
CA MET A 1 2.48 16.69 -27.52
C MET A 1 1.24 16.88 -26.65
N GLY A 2 1.01 15.96 -25.71
CA GLY A 2 -0.20 15.92 -24.90
C GLY A 2 0.23 15.61 -23.47
N SER A 3 0.27 16.64 -22.64
CA SER A 3 0.61 16.57 -21.23
C SER A 3 -0.45 15.72 -20.50
N ILE A 4 -0.17 14.42 -20.34
CA ILE A 4 -0.86 13.54 -19.40
C ILE A 4 -0.57 14.11 -18.02
N ARG A 5 -1.50 14.92 -17.50
CA ARG A 5 -1.45 15.40 -16.13
C ARG A 5 -1.60 14.15 -15.24
N ASN A 6 -0.48 13.78 -14.66
CA ASN A 6 -0.31 12.61 -13.81
C ASN A 6 -1.40 12.54 -12.74
N VAL A 7 -2.05 11.37 -12.72
CA VAL A 7 -2.56 10.61 -11.58
C VAL A 7 -2.65 11.40 -10.28
N CYS A 8 -3.85 11.45 -9.70
CA CYS A 8 -4.08 11.74 -8.29
C CYS A 8 -3.35 10.68 -7.43
N ALA A 9 -2.04 10.76 -7.38
CA ALA A 9 -1.25 10.23 -6.31
C ALA A 9 -1.52 11.20 -5.17
N CYS A 10 -2.42 10.82 -4.26
CA CYS A 10 -2.33 11.30 -2.90
C CYS A 10 -0.84 11.20 -2.55
N LYS A 11 -0.14 12.34 -2.42
CA LYS A 11 1.29 12.34 -2.17
C LYS A 11 1.51 11.77 -0.76
N ILE A 12 1.55 10.43 -0.66
CA ILE A 12 1.84 9.65 0.55
C ILE A 12 3.35 9.69 0.87
N THR A 13 4.06 10.70 0.34
CA THR A 13 5.51 10.79 0.39
C THR A 13 5.91 12.00 1.22
N GLN A 14 6.66 11.71 2.27
CA GLN A 14 7.38 12.62 3.15
C GLN A 14 8.08 13.72 2.33
N GLY A 15 7.56 14.95 2.39
CA GLY A 15 8.18 16.10 1.71
C GLY A 15 7.38 17.40 1.84
N THR A 16 7.70 18.18 2.88
CA THR A 16 7.50 19.65 3.04
C THR A 16 6.16 20.25 2.62
N GLY A 17 5.08 19.51 2.87
CA GLY A 17 3.71 19.96 2.72
C GLY A 17 2.75 18.78 2.82
N ASN A 18 2.85 18.00 3.90
CA ASN A 18 2.03 16.80 4.05
C ASN A 18 0.58 17.20 4.36
N MET A 19 -0.29 17.04 3.35
CA MET A 19 -1.74 17.08 3.56
C MET A 19 -2.23 15.87 4.38
N ILE A 20 -1.44 14.77 4.44
CA ILE A 20 -1.72 13.55 5.23
C ILE A 20 -0.38 12.99 5.75
N ARG A 21 -0.22 12.81 7.07
CA ARG A 21 0.97 12.21 7.70
C ARG A 21 0.84 10.69 7.79
N ILE A 22 1.86 9.97 7.31
CA ILE A 22 1.96 8.50 7.36
C ILE A 22 3.37 8.13 7.83
N ASP A 23 3.43 7.43 8.96
CA ASP A 23 4.64 7.00 9.64
C ASP A 23 4.88 5.49 9.42
N GLU A 24 3.83 4.67 9.44
CA GLU A 24 3.92 3.23 9.20
C GLU A 24 3.05 2.80 8.00
N ILE A 25 3.56 1.86 7.22
CA ILE A 25 2.88 1.29 6.06
C ILE A 25 2.84 -0.22 6.25
N TRP A 26 1.64 -0.78 6.17
CA TRP A 26 1.36 -2.18 6.42
C TRP A 26 0.62 -2.81 5.24
N LEU A 27 1.10 -3.95 4.78
CA LEU A 27 0.52 -4.71 3.68
C LEU A 27 -0.08 -6.01 4.21
N SER A 28 -1.35 -6.27 3.88
CA SER A 28 -2.00 -7.55 4.15
C SER A 28 -1.83 -8.50 2.97
N THR A 29 -1.45 -9.75 3.24
CA THR A 29 -1.38 -10.82 2.23
C THR A 29 -2.74 -11.47 1.94
N GLN A 30 -3.79 -11.11 2.68
CA GLN A 30 -5.13 -11.63 2.47
C GLN A 30 -5.86 -10.85 1.36
N PRO A 31 -6.51 -11.54 0.40
CA PRO A 31 -7.24 -10.87 -0.66
C PRO A 31 -8.51 -10.20 -0.10
N MET A 32 -8.82 -9.01 -0.59
CA MET A 32 -10.01 -8.26 -0.20
C MET A 32 -11.00 -8.10 -1.34
N ASP A 33 -12.30 -8.10 -1.02
CA ASP A 33 -13.33 -7.67 -1.97
C ASP A 33 -13.22 -6.15 -2.21
N MET A 34 -13.08 -5.75 -3.47
CA MET A 34 -12.94 -4.35 -3.85
C MET A 34 -14.26 -3.59 -3.80
N ARG A 35 -15.40 -4.27 -3.60
CA ARG A 35 -16.71 -3.66 -3.36
C ARG A 35 -16.87 -3.12 -1.92
N ALA A 36 -16.00 -3.54 -1.00
CA ALA A 36 -16.04 -3.16 0.41
C ALA A 36 -15.95 -1.63 0.63
N GLY A 37 -16.88 -1.04 1.38
CA GLY A 37 -16.85 0.37 1.80
C GLY A 37 -15.86 0.62 2.96
N MET A 38 -15.82 1.86 3.47
CA MET A 38 -14.90 2.26 4.55
C MET A 38 -15.01 1.37 5.78
N ASP A 39 -16.21 1.17 6.32
CA ASP A 39 -16.42 0.37 7.54
C ASP A 39 -16.02 -1.10 7.37
N THR A 40 -16.29 -1.66 6.19
CA THR A 40 -15.90 -3.03 5.85
C THR A 40 -14.38 -3.15 5.78
N VAL A 41 -13.69 -2.19 5.14
CA VAL A 41 -12.23 -2.18 5.09
C VAL A 41 -11.64 -1.98 6.49
N MET A 42 -12.20 -1.09 7.30
CA MET A 42 -11.80 -0.91 8.70
C MET A 42 -11.90 -2.21 9.50
N THR A 43 -13.01 -2.95 9.34
CA THR A 43 -13.20 -4.26 9.95
C THR A 43 -12.14 -5.26 9.49
N GLN A 44 -11.74 -5.24 8.20
CA GLN A 44 -10.67 -6.09 7.69
C GLN A 44 -9.30 -5.69 8.27
N VAL A 45 -9.05 -4.40 8.48
CA VAL A 45 -7.84 -3.95 9.18
C VAL A 45 -7.82 -4.48 10.61
N LEU A 46 -8.90 -4.34 11.36
CA LEU A 46 -8.99 -4.87 12.72
C LEU A 46 -8.79 -6.39 12.76
N LYS A 47 -9.33 -7.13 11.78
CA LYS A 47 -9.13 -8.58 11.68
C LYS A 47 -7.69 -8.98 11.35
N ALA A 48 -7.02 -8.25 10.45
CA ALA A 48 -5.68 -8.60 9.98
C ALA A 48 -4.55 -8.06 10.88
N PHE A 49 -4.75 -6.90 11.52
CA PHE A 49 -3.71 -6.18 12.27
C PHE A 49 -4.06 -5.97 13.74
N GLY A 50 -5.27 -6.32 14.19
CA GLY A 50 -5.72 -6.19 15.58
C GLY A 50 -6.07 -4.76 16.04
N CYS A 51 -5.52 -3.74 15.38
CA CYS A 51 -5.74 -2.34 15.72
C CYS A 51 -5.61 -1.43 14.49
N VAL A 52 -6.16 -0.22 14.60
CA VAL A 52 -5.93 0.87 13.65
C VAL A 52 -5.21 1.97 14.40
N LYS A 53 -3.96 2.22 14.00
CA LYS A 53 -3.10 3.22 14.63
C LYS A 53 -3.16 4.55 13.86
N PRO A 54 -2.99 5.70 14.53
CA PRO A 54 -2.83 6.97 13.85
C PRO A 54 -1.56 6.98 12.99
N HIS A 55 -1.58 7.79 11.93
CA HIS A 55 -0.52 7.93 10.94
C HIS A 55 -0.10 6.60 10.28
N CYS A 56 -1.03 5.65 10.14
CA CYS A 56 -0.75 4.34 9.54
C CYS A 56 -1.55 4.14 8.26
N ALA A 57 -0.92 3.50 7.27
CA ALA A 57 -1.53 3.09 6.02
C ALA A 57 -1.62 1.56 5.93
N TYR A 58 -2.81 1.04 5.63
CA TYR A 58 -3.08 -0.40 5.52
C TYR A 58 -3.49 -0.74 4.09
N LEU A 59 -2.71 -1.60 3.44
CA LEU A 59 -2.83 -1.95 2.04
C LEU A 59 -3.44 -3.34 1.85
N PHE A 60 -4.42 -3.41 0.96
CA PHE A 60 -5.09 -4.65 0.56
C PHE A 60 -5.14 -4.77 -0.95
N CYS A 61 -4.96 -5.98 -1.46
CA CYS A 61 -5.12 -6.26 -2.89
C CYS A 61 -6.30 -7.19 -3.14
N ASN A 62 -6.86 -7.14 -4.33
CA ASN A 62 -7.82 -8.15 -4.74
C ASN A 62 -7.13 -9.46 -5.13
N LYS A 63 -7.88 -10.56 -5.10
CA LYS A 63 -7.37 -11.89 -5.49
C LYS A 63 -6.73 -11.92 -6.89
N ARG A 64 -7.18 -11.06 -7.80
CA ARG A 64 -6.67 -10.96 -9.18
C ARG A 64 -5.43 -10.08 -9.33
N GLY A 65 -5.01 -9.35 -8.30
CA GLY A 65 -3.80 -8.53 -8.29
C GLY A 65 -3.86 -7.19 -9.04
N HIS A 66 -5.01 -6.75 -9.58
CA HIS A 66 -5.08 -5.57 -10.46
C HIS A 66 -5.68 -4.32 -9.78
N ARG A 67 -6.26 -4.48 -8.59
CA ARG A 67 -6.81 -3.38 -7.78
C ARG A 67 -6.29 -3.50 -6.37
N MET A 68 -5.98 -2.36 -5.77
CA MET A 68 -5.68 -2.27 -4.36
C MET A 68 -6.52 -1.18 -3.69
N LYS A 69 -6.74 -1.34 -2.39
CA LYS A 69 -7.23 -0.28 -1.51
C LYS A 69 -6.21 0.02 -0.44
N VAL A 70 -6.18 1.28 -0.02
CA VAL A 70 -5.33 1.79 1.05
C VAL A 70 -6.22 2.51 2.04
N LEU A 71 -6.31 2.01 3.27
CA LEU A 71 -6.95 2.71 4.37
C LEU A 71 -5.86 3.47 5.13
N VAL A 72 -6.04 4.78 5.30
CA VAL A 72 -5.09 5.63 6.01
C VAL A 72 -5.79 6.26 7.20
N HIS A 73 -5.21 6.12 8.39
CA HIS A 73 -5.61 6.93 9.53
C HIS A 73 -4.64 8.10 9.66
N ASP A 74 -5.09 9.33 9.51
CA ASP A 74 -4.22 10.52 9.49
C ASP A 74 -3.98 11.12 10.88
N GLY A 75 -4.65 10.60 11.90
CA GLY A 75 -4.61 11.05 13.30
C GLY A 75 -5.92 11.68 13.77
N LEU A 76 -6.73 12.18 12.83
CA LEU A 76 -8.03 12.81 13.09
C LEU A 76 -9.19 12.04 12.45
N GLY A 77 -8.93 11.35 11.35
CA GLY A 77 -9.93 10.62 10.59
C GLY A 77 -9.31 9.54 9.70
N ILE A 78 -10.18 8.98 8.86
CA ILE A 78 -9.86 7.85 8.00
C ILE A 78 -10.06 8.24 6.54
N TRP A 79 -9.07 7.94 5.72
CA TRP A 79 -9.11 8.05 4.27
C TRP A 79 -9.14 6.66 3.67
N LEU A 80 -9.92 6.49 2.59
CA LEU A 80 -9.90 5.26 1.80
C LEU A 80 -9.55 5.59 0.36
N CYS A 81 -8.38 5.15 -0.09
CA CYS A 81 -7.94 5.29 -1.46
C CYS A 81 -8.10 3.97 -2.20
N ALA A 82 -8.46 4.04 -3.49
CA ALA A 82 -8.46 2.90 -4.39
C ALA A 82 -7.50 3.18 -5.55
N ARG A 83 -6.71 2.19 -5.94
CA ARG A 83 -5.80 2.29 -7.08
C ARG A 83 -5.92 1.07 -7.99
N ARG A 84 -5.94 1.34 -9.29
CA ARG A 84 -5.91 0.35 -10.37
C ARG A 84 -4.76 0.70 -11.29
N LEU A 85 -4.02 -0.31 -11.73
CA LEU A 85 -3.04 -0.12 -12.80
C LEU A 85 -3.78 -0.12 -14.15
N GLU A 86 -3.38 0.76 -15.06
CA GLU A 86 -3.94 0.75 -16.43
C GLU A 86 -3.53 -0.52 -17.19
N GLN A 87 -2.31 -1.02 -16.94
CA GLN A 87 -1.81 -2.27 -17.48
C GLN A 87 -1.07 -3.06 -16.40
N GLY A 88 -1.15 -4.39 -16.48
CA GLY A 88 -0.45 -5.28 -15.56
C GLY A 88 -1.17 -5.52 -14.23
N LYS A 89 -0.39 -6.02 -13.25
CA LYS A 89 -0.85 -6.39 -11.90
C LYS A 89 0.19 -5.92 -10.89
N PHE A 90 -0.27 -5.65 -9.68
CA PHE A 90 0.62 -5.46 -8.53
C PHE A 90 1.38 -6.75 -8.25
N GLN A 91 2.69 -6.61 -8.05
CA GLN A 91 3.54 -7.69 -7.56
C GLN A 91 3.30 -7.87 -6.05
N TRP A 92 2.17 -8.46 -5.68
CA TRP A 92 1.82 -8.65 -4.27
C TRP A 92 2.72 -9.71 -3.62
N ALA A 93 3.02 -9.56 -2.32
CA ALA A 93 3.65 -10.64 -1.55
C ALA A 93 2.77 -11.90 -1.62
N GLN A 94 3.38 -13.08 -1.51
CA GLN A 94 2.74 -14.40 -1.65
C GLN A 94 1.37 -14.37 -0.97
N VAL A 95 0.33 -14.21 -1.79
CA VAL A 95 -1.04 -14.14 -1.34
C VAL A 95 -1.30 -15.46 -0.61
N HIS A 96 -1.96 -15.43 0.55
CA HIS A 96 -2.38 -16.61 1.34
C HIS A 96 -1.48 -17.12 2.48
N GLN A 97 -0.39 -16.44 2.84
CA GLN A 97 0.34 -16.82 4.07
C GLN A 97 -0.27 -16.21 5.35
N GLY A 98 -1.23 -15.28 5.23
CA GLY A 98 -1.84 -14.64 6.39
C GLY A 98 -0.91 -13.68 7.13
N GLU A 99 0.31 -13.51 6.64
CA GLU A 99 1.29 -12.58 7.17
C GLU A 99 0.94 -11.14 6.80
N THR A 100 1.29 -10.25 7.71
CA THR A 100 1.27 -8.80 7.53
C THR A 100 2.71 -8.33 7.35
N ILE A 101 2.95 -7.43 6.39
CA ILE A 101 4.31 -7.00 6.03
C ILE A 101 4.41 -5.48 6.20
N SER A 102 5.40 -5.03 6.96
CA SER A 102 5.74 -3.61 7.02
C SER A 102 6.51 -3.21 5.76
N LEU A 103 6.15 -2.07 5.15
CA LEU A 103 6.79 -1.54 3.95
C LEU A 103 7.57 -0.27 4.25
N SER A 104 8.74 -0.12 3.63
CA SER A 104 9.40 1.17 3.52
C SER A 104 8.70 2.07 2.50
N SER A 105 8.97 3.38 2.55
CA SER A 105 8.44 4.34 1.57
C SER A 105 8.86 3.96 0.13
N GLU A 106 10.09 3.51 -0.06
CA GLU A 106 10.63 3.09 -1.36
C GLU A 106 9.92 1.83 -1.89
N GLN A 107 9.67 0.86 -1.00
CA GLN A 107 8.90 -0.33 -1.33
C GLN A 107 7.46 0.02 -1.74
N LEU A 108 6.82 0.95 -1.01
CA LEU A 108 5.51 1.46 -1.39
C LEU A 108 5.55 2.15 -2.76
N GLN A 109 6.55 3.00 -3.03
CA GLN A 109 6.69 3.70 -4.32
C GLN A 109 6.82 2.72 -5.49
N ALA A 110 7.60 1.65 -5.34
CA ALA A 110 7.69 0.61 -6.36
C ALA A 110 6.38 -0.17 -6.50
N LEU A 111 5.76 -0.55 -5.38
CA LEU A 111 4.50 -1.28 -5.37
C LEU A 111 3.38 -0.50 -6.07
N ILE A 112 3.22 0.80 -5.81
CA ILE A 112 2.16 1.60 -6.44
C ILE A 112 2.33 1.72 -7.97
N GLN A 113 3.56 1.54 -8.47
CA GLN A 113 3.90 1.48 -9.89
C GLN A 113 3.74 0.07 -10.49
N GLY A 114 3.47 -0.95 -9.67
CA GLY A 114 3.40 -2.35 -10.09
C GLY A 114 4.77 -3.01 -10.25
N LEU A 115 5.84 -2.39 -9.76
CA LEU A 115 7.20 -2.91 -9.86
C LEU A 115 7.50 -3.94 -8.75
N PRO A 116 8.46 -4.87 -8.95
CA PRO A 116 8.92 -5.77 -7.89
C PRO A 116 9.54 -4.98 -6.74
N TRP A 117 8.89 -4.98 -5.57
CA TRP A 117 9.30 -4.19 -4.41
C TRP A 117 10.02 -5.00 -3.34
N GLN A 118 9.84 -6.33 -3.31
CA GLN A 118 10.31 -7.22 -2.23
C GLN A 118 11.85 -7.23 -2.06
N ARG A 119 12.59 -6.78 -3.07
CA ARG A 119 14.06 -6.72 -3.06
C ARG A 119 14.60 -5.33 -2.76
N ILE A 120 13.76 -4.31 -2.69
CA ILE A 120 14.16 -2.93 -2.41
C ILE A 120 14.61 -2.83 -0.96
N GLY A 121 15.76 -2.21 -0.72
CA GLY A 121 16.38 -2.06 0.60
C GLY A 121 17.22 -3.24 1.08
N ARG A 122 17.24 -4.38 0.36
CA ARG A 122 18.21 -5.46 0.63
C ARG A 122 19.57 -5.04 0.07
N GLN A 123 20.49 -4.60 0.94
CA GLN A 123 21.89 -4.44 0.53
C GLN A 123 22.44 -5.82 0.10
N GLN A 124 22.72 -5.97 -1.18
CA GLN A 124 23.46 -7.12 -1.68
C GLN A 124 24.93 -6.83 -1.40
N VAL A 125 25.49 -7.41 -0.33
CA VAL A 125 26.93 -7.35 -0.10
C VAL A 125 27.58 -8.28 -1.11
N VAL A 126 28.25 -7.69 -2.10
CA VAL A 126 29.07 -8.43 -3.05
C VAL A 126 30.46 -8.57 -2.42
N THR A 127 30.73 -9.74 -1.85
CA THR A 127 32.07 -10.09 -1.36
C THR A 127 32.85 -10.75 -2.48
N MET A 128 34.05 -10.25 -2.77
CA MET A 128 34.99 -10.93 -3.66
C MET A 128 35.63 -12.10 -2.90
N LEU A 129 35.59 -13.30 -3.51
CA LEU A 129 36.33 -14.48 -3.04
C LEU A 129 37.82 -14.36 -3.36
#